data_AF-A0A352WUT3-F1
#
_entry.id   AF-A0A352WUT3-F1
#
_cell.length_a   1.000
_cell.length_b   1.000
_cell.length_c   1.000
_cell.angle_alpha   90.00
_cell.angle_beta   90.00
_cell.angle_gamma   90.00
#
_symmetry.space_group_name_H-M   'P 1'
#
loop_
_entity.id
_entity.type
_entity.pdbx_description
1 polymer ?
#
loop_
_entity_poly.entity_id
_entity_poly.type
_entity_poly.pdbx_seq_one_letter_code
_entity_poly.pdbx_strand_id
1 'polypeptide(L)' 'GLDKILKKVGEESTEVVLAAKGGDQKETIYEIADLAYHVMVLMIQMGISLADIRRELASRHVIDKKVKQEKMT' A
#
# COMPACT_ATOMS: atom_id res chain seq x y z
N GLY A 1 14.19 -13.79 6.67
CA GLY A 1 13.60 -14.35 5.44
C GLY A 1 12.18 -13.86 5.28
N LEU A 2 11.48 -14.36 4.27
CA LEU A 2 10.15 -13.89 3.86
C LEU A 2 9.14 -13.83 5.02
N ASP A 3 9.06 -14.85 5.86
CA ASP A 3 8.09 -14.91 6.97
C ASP A 3 8.22 -13.75 7.96
N LYS A 4 9.45 -13.31 8.25
CA LYS A 4 9.69 -12.17 9.14
C LYS A 4 9.22 -10.85 8.51
N ILE A 5 9.39 -10.72 7.19
CA ILE A 5 8.94 -9.55 6.44
C ILE A 5 7.41 -9.51 6.43
N LEU A 6 6.76 -10.64 6.11
CA LEU A 6 5.29 -10.74 6.09
C LEU A 6 4.68 -10.46 7.46
N LYS A 7 5.31 -10.95 8.54
CA LYS A 7 4.87 -10.65 9.92
C LYS A 7 4.85 -9.14 10.17
N LYS A 8 5.94 -8.43 9.85
CA LYS A 8 6.01 -6.97 10.04
C LYS A 8 5.01 -6.23 9.17
N VAL A 9 4.87 -6.58 7.88
CA VAL A 9 3.83 -5.96 7.03
C VAL A 9 2.44 -6.09 7.64
N GLY A 10 2.09 -7.24 8.22
CA GLY A 10 0.80 -7.44 8.90
C GLY A 10 0.65 -6.64 10.21
N GLU A 11 1.73 -6.54 10.99
CA GLU A 11 1.84 -5.76 12.22
C GLU A 11 1.58 -4.27 11.92
N GLU A 12 2.39 -3.66 11.06
CA GLU A 12 2.28 -2.24 10.69
C GLU A 12 0.92 -1.91 10.05
N SER A 13 0.38 -2.82 9.24
CA SER A 13 -0.96 -2.61 8.65
C SER A 13 -2.04 -2.49 9.71
N THR A 14 -1.92 -3.25 10.80
CA THR A 14 -2.85 -3.19 11.93
C THR A 14 -2.63 -1.91 12.73
N GLU A 15 -1.38 -1.52 12.95
CA GLU A 15 -1.01 -0.32 13.71
C GLU A 15 -1.45 0.95 12.98
N VAL A 16 -1.31 1.05 11.65
CA VAL A 16 -1.89 2.15 10.85
C VAL A 16 -3.39 2.29 11.10
N VAL A 17 -4.14 1.18 11.10
CA VAL A 17 -5.60 1.21 11.33
C VAL A 17 -5.93 1.69 12.73
N LEU A 18 -5.16 1.25 13.74
CA LEU A 18 -5.36 1.64 15.13
C LEU A 18 -4.98 3.11 15.36
N ALA A 19 -3.85 3.57 14.84
CA ALA A 19 -3.38 4.95 14.93
C ALA A 19 -4.37 5.93 14.27
N ALA A 20 -4.84 5.59 13.05
CA ALA A 20 -5.84 6.39 12.35
C ALA A 20 -7.17 6.46 13.12
N LYS A 21 -7.61 5.34 13.72
CA LYS A 21 -8.80 5.30 14.57
C LYS A 21 -8.62 6.11 15.86
N GLY A 22 -7.41 6.14 16.41
CA GLY A 22 -7.06 6.90 17.62
C GLY A 22 -7.04 8.41 17.41
N GLY A 23 -6.98 8.88 16.16
CA GLY A 23 -6.97 10.31 15.82
C GLY A 23 -5.62 11.00 16.07
N ASP A 24 -4.55 10.25 16.35
CA ASP A 24 -3.20 10.80 16.46
C ASP A 24 -2.55 10.87 15.08
N GLN A 25 -2.48 12.07 14.52
CA GLN A 25 -1.88 12.31 13.20
C GLN A 25 -0.39 11.96 13.16
N LYS A 26 0.35 12.21 14.25
CA LYS A 26 1.79 11.96 14.28
C LYS A 26 2.05 10.45 14.28
N GLU A 27 1.31 9.72 15.11
CA GLU A 27 1.38 8.25 15.13
C GLU A 27 0.96 7.67 13.78
N THR A 28 -0.13 8.18 13.20
CA THR A 28 -0.59 7.70 11.88
C THR A 28 0.48 7.88 10.80
N ILE A 29 1.17 9.02 10.78
CA ILE A 29 2.28 9.25 9.83
C ILE A 29 3.43 8.28 10.09
N TYR A 30 3.75 8.02 11.35
CA TYR A 30 4.80 7.10 11.75
C TYR A 30 4.51 5.67 11.27
N GLU A 31 3.32 5.16 11.57
CA GLU A 31 2.89 3.80 11.18
C GLU A 31 2.78 3.64 9.66
N ILE A 32 2.32 4.67 8.94
CA ILE A 32 2.29 4.65 7.47
C ILE A 32 3.72 4.55 6.91
N ALA A 33 4.68 5.25 7.53
CA ALA A 33 6.06 5.20 7.10
C ALA A 33 6.69 3.82 7.35
N ASP A 34 6.40 3.18 8.49
CA ASP A 34 6.91 1.84 8.80
C ASP A 34 6.30 0.77 7.89
N LEU A 35 4.98 0.85 7.64
CA LEU A 35 4.31 0.00 6.65
C LEU A 35 4.93 0.16 5.26
N ALA A 36 5.16 1.40 4.81
CA ALA A 36 5.78 1.67 3.52
C ALA A 36 7.19 1.09 3.42
N TYR A 37 7.98 1.22 4.49
CA TYR A 37 9.32 0.62 4.58
C TYR A 37 9.26 -0.90 4.45
N HIS A 38 8.41 -1.57 5.23
CA HIS A 38 8.28 -3.02 5.20
C HIS A 38 7.73 -3.55 3.86
N VAL A 39 6.85 -2.81 3.18
CA VAL A 39 6.42 -3.12 1.82
C VAL A 39 7.58 -2.98 0.82
N MET A 40 8.42 -1.95 0.91
CA MET A 40 9.61 -1.82 0.04
C MET A 40 10.61 -2.97 0.26
N VAL A 41 10.79 -3.41 1.50
CA VAL A 41 11.63 -4.59 1.81
C VAL A 41 11.02 -5.87 1.20
N LEU A 42 9.69 -6.03 1.29
CA LEU A 42 8.98 -7.14 0.64
C LEU A 42 9.15 -7.12 -0.88
N MET A 43 9.05 -5.94 -1.49
CA MET A 43 9.27 -5.77 -2.93
C MET A 43 10.65 -6.25 -3.35
N ILE A 44 11.71 -5.88 -2.63
CA ILE A 44 13.08 -6.34 -2.89
C ILE A 44 13.18 -7.87 -2.74
N GLN A 45 12.61 -8.43 -1.67
CA GLN A 45 12.59 -9.88 -1.42
C GLN A 45 11.88 -10.67 -2.54
N MET A 46 10.89 -10.06 -3.20
CA MET A 46 10.09 -10.68 -4.26
C MET A 46 10.53 -10.29 -5.69
N GLY A 47 11.56 -9.44 -5.85
CA GLY A 47 11.98 -8.94 -7.15
C GLY A 47 10.96 -8.03 -7.84
N ILE A 48 10.12 -7.34 -7.06
CA ILE A 48 9.10 -6.41 -7.56
C ILE A 48 9.70 -5.00 -7.61
N SER A 49 9.62 -4.34 -8.75
CA SER A 49 10.09 -2.95 -8.91
C SER A 49 8.96 -1.94 -8.66
N LEU A 50 9.35 -0.69 -8.33
CA LEU A 50 8.40 0.43 -8.29
C LEU A 50 7.72 0.67 -9.65
N ALA A 51 8.38 0.31 -10.76
CA ALA A 51 7.77 0.40 -12.09
C ALA A 51 6.61 -0.59 -12.26
N ASP A 52 6.70 -1.78 -11.66
CA ASP A 52 5.63 -2.78 -11.67
C ASP A 52 4.41 -2.27 -10.91
N ILE A 53 4.62 -1.74 -9.70
CA ILE A 53 3.57 -1.12 -8.89
C ILE A 53 2.94 0.08 -9.62
N ARG A 54 3.76 0.94 -10.25
CA ARG A 54 3.26 2.10 -11.01
C ARG A 54 2.39 1.67 -12.20
N ARG A 55 2.79 0.64 -12.94
CA ARG A 55 1.98 0.12 -14.06
C ARG A 55 0.64 -0.41 -13.58
N GLU A 56 0.64 -1.13 -12.46
CA GLU A 56 -0.59 -1.62 -11.83
C GLU A 56 -1.49 -0.47 -11.34
N LEU A 57 -0.94 0.55 -10.67
CA LEU A 57 -1.73 1.72 -10.27
C LEU A 57 -2.29 2.50 -11.48
N ALA A 58 -1.53 2.61 -12.56
CA ALA A 58 -1.98 3.26 -13.79
C ALA A 58 -3.13 2.49 -14.48
N SER A 59 -3.11 1.16 -14.45
CA SER A 59 -4.18 0.32 -15.03
C SER A 59 -5.53 0.58 -14.36
N ARG A 60 -5.54 0.84 -13.04
CA ARG A 60 -6.75 1.16 -12.26
C ARG A 60 -7.41 2.47 -12.71
N HIS A 61 -6.62 3.50 -12.98
CA HIS A 61 -7.14 4.78 -13.46
C HIS A 61 -7.73 4.71 -14.88
N VAL A 62 -7.30 3.74 -15.69
CA VAL A 62 -7.89 3.50 -17.02
C VAL A 62 -9.27 2.86 -16.90
N ILE A 63 -9.45 1.95 -15.94
CA ILE A 63 -10.76 1.34 -15.63
C ILE A 63 -11.75 2.42 -15.19
N ASP A 64 -11.37 3.30 -14.27
CA ASP A 64 -12.26 4.37 -13.78
C ASP A 64 -12.75 5.31 -14.89
N LYS A 65 -11.91 5.60 -15.89
CA LYS A 65 -12.30 6.41 -17.05
C LYS A 65 -13.23 5.66 -18.00
N LYS A 66 -12.96 4.39 -18.29
CA LYS A 66 -13.82 3.56 -19.14
C LYS A 66 -15.20 3.33 -18.53
N VAL A 67 -15.26 3.01 -17.23
CA VAL A 67 -16.52 2.81 -16.50
C VAL A 67 -17.35 4.10 -16.45
N LYS A 68 -16.71 5.27 -16.31
CA LYS A 68 -17.41 6.56 -16.40
C LYS A 68 -17.95 6.84 -17.80
N GLN A 69 -17.20 6.49 -18.84
CA GLN A 69 -17.61 6.71 -20.23
C GLN A 69 -18.78 5.81 -20.64
N GLU A 70 -18.75 4.52 -20.26
CA GLU A 70 -19.84 3.57 -20.54
C GLU A 70 -21.15 3.94 -19.84
N LYS A 71 -21.12 4.53 -18.64
CA LYS A 71 -22.31 4.99 -17.90
C LYS A 71 -22.91 6.29 -18.44
N MET A 72 -22.20 7.02 -19.29
CA MET A 72 -22.64 8.29 -19.88
C MET A 72 -23.21 8.14 -21.30
N THR A 73 -23.17 6.94 -21.85
CA THR A 73 -23.83 6.51 -23.10
C THR A 73 -25.01 5.62 -22.79
#